data_AF-X1LVM9-F1
#
_entry.id   AF-X1LVM9-F1
#
_cell.length_a   1.000
_cell.length_b   1.000
_cell.length_c   1.000
_cell.angle_alpha   90.00
_cell.angle_beta   90.00
_cell.angle_gamma   90.00
#
_symmetry.space_group_name_H-M   'P 1'
#
loop_
_entity.id
_entity.type
_entity.pdbx_description
1 polymer ?
#
loop_
_entity_poly.entity_id
_entity_poly.type
_entity_poly.pdbx_seq_one_letter_code
_entity_poly.pdbx_strand_id
1 'polypeptide(L)' 'MVSQSDLVKATLRKISKATQKKLKSVISERGAQAGATFISGIIAKKTGLPQVQAAVIGGIIARKAIAEIRSKLKW' A
#
# COMPACT_ATOMS: atom_id res chain seq x y z
N MET A 1 13.60 -11.49 14.55
CA MET A 1 13.09 -10.14 14.18
C MET A 1 12.27 -10.28 12.91
N VAL A 2 11.00 -9.87 12.89
CA VAL A 2 10.24 -9.85 11.62
C VAL A 2 10.76 -8.68 10.80
N SER A 3 11.33 -8.97 9.63
CA SER A 3 11.84 -7.92 8.75
C SER A 3 10.68 -7.10 8.18
N GLN A 4 10.86 -5.78 8.04
CA GLN A 4 9.82 -4.88 7.54
C GLN A 4 9.32 -5.28 6.14
N SER A 5 10.21 -5.85 5.32
CA SER A 5 9.89 -6.46 4.03
C SER A 5 8.94 -7.65 4.14
N ASP A 6 9.06 -8.43 5.22
CA ASP A 6 8.21 -9.60 5.47
C ASP A 6 6.80 -9.17 5.89
N LEU A 7 6.70 -8.15 6.75
CA LEU A 7 5.43 -7.50 7.07
C LEU A 7 4.74 -6.95 5.83
N VAL A 8 5.47 -6.24 4.96
CA VAL A 8 4.92 -5.70 3.71
C VAL A 8 4.39 -6.81 2.80
N LYS A 9 5.12 -7.93 2.65
CA LYS A 9 4.68 -9.10 1.87
C LYS A 9 3.45 -9.77 2.48
N ALA A 10 3.45 -9.96 3.80
CA ALA A 10 2.32 -10.55 4.53
C ALA A 10 1.07 -9.67 4.41
N THR A 11 1.23 -8.35 4.57
CA THR A 11 0.17 -7.38 4.37
C THR A 11 -0.34 -7.41 2.94
N LEU A 12 0.53 -7.36 1.92
CA LEU A 12 0.15 -7.47 0.51
C LEU A 12 -0.62 -8.75 0.18
N ARG A 13 -0.33 -9.86 0.85
CA ARG A 13 -1.09 -11.11 0.75
C ARG A 13 -2.47 -11.03 1.44
N LYS A 14 -2.58 -10.30 2.55
CA LYS A 14 -3.85 -10.10 3.27
C LYS A 14 -4.80 -9.11 2.58
N ILE A 15 -4.27 -8.12 1.86
CA ILE A 15 -5.09 -7.22 1.03
C ILE A 15 -5.39 -7.88 -0.32
N SER A 16 -6.66 -7.90 -0.70
CA SER A 16 -7.11 -8.53 -1.94
C SER A 16 -6.56 -7.81 -3.18
N LYS A 17 -6.46 -8.52 -4.32
CA LYS A 17 -6.18 -7.93 -5.63
C LYS A 17 -7.11 -6.75 -5.94
N ALA A 18 -8.38 -6.83 -5.51
CA ALA A 18 -9.33 -5.72 -5.64
C ALA A 18 -8.88 -4.47 -4.89
N THR A 19 -8.37 -4.62 -3.66
CA THR A 19 -7.81 -3.53 -2.86
C THR A 19 -6.57 -2.94 -3.51
N GLN A 20 -5.67 -3.78 -4.05
CA GLN A 20 -4.49 -3.30 -4.76
C GLN A 20 -4.86 -2.54 -6.05
N LYS A 21 -5.85 -3.02 -6.80
CA LYS A 21 -6.35 -2.32 -7.99
C LYS A 21 -6.96 -0.97 -7.63
N LYS A 22 -7.76 -0.92 -6.55
CA LYS A 22 -8.34 0.33 -6.06
C LYS A 22 -7.28 1.30 -5.53
N LEU A 23 -6.26 0.79 -4.84
CA LEU A 23 -5.11 1.60 -4.43
C LEU A 23 -4.42 2.25 -5.64
N LYS A 24 -4.19 1.49 -6.71
CA LYS A 24 -3.60 2.04 -7.95
C LYS A 24 -4.50 3.12 -8.57
N SER A 25 -5.81 2.91 -8.59
CA SER A 25 -6.78 3.92 -9.04
C SER A 25 -6.69 5.20 -8.21
N VAL A 26 -6.76 5.07 -6.88
CA VAL A 26 -6.67 6.22 -5.94
C VAL A 26 -5.36 6.97 -6.11
N ILE A 27 -4.25 6.26 -6.30
CA ILE A 27 -2.94 6.87 -6.57
C ILE A 27 -2.94 7.61 -7.91
N SER A 28 -3.55 7.03 -8.95
CA SER A 28 -3.63 7.63 -10.27
C SER A 28 -4.52 8.88 -10.28
N GLU A 29 -5.60 8.89 -9.50
CA GLU A 29 -6.58 9.99 -9.46
C GLU A 29 -6.24 11.08 -8.45
N ARG A 30 -5.71 10.70 -7.27
CA ARG A 30 -5.51 11.60 -6.11
C ARG A 30 -4.07 11.64 -5.62
N GLY A 31 -3.15 10.92 -6.26
CA GLY A 31 -1.74 10.93 -5.93
C GLY A 31 -1.32 10.00 -4.80
N ALA A 32 -0.01 10.00 -4.54
CA ALA A 32 0.67 9.10 -3.61
C ALA A 32 0.12 9.14 -2.18
N GLN A 33 -0.15 10.35 -1.70
CA GLN A 33 -0.57 10.61 -0.33
C GLN A 33 -1.96 10.04 -0.04
N ALA A 34 -2.91 10.21 -0.98
CA ALA A 34 -4.23 9.60 -0.88
C ALA A 34 -4.15 8.07 -0.89
N GLY A 35 -3.28 7.50 -1.73
CA GLY A 35 -3.03 6.05 -1.75
C GLY A 35 -2.47 5.51 -0.44
N ALA A 36 -1.50 6.20 0.15
CA ALA A 36 -0.89 5.82 1.42
C ALA A 36 -1.92 5.83 2.57
N THR A 37 -2.75 6.88 2.65
CA THR A 37 -3.83 6.98 3.66
C THR A 37 -4.90 5.91 3.46
N PHE A 38 -5.31 5.65 2.21
CA PHE A 38 -6.28 4.62 1.90
C PHE A 38 -5.81 3.24 2.35
N ILE A 39 -4.57 2.87 1.98
CA ILE A 39 -4.06 1.54 2.29
C ILE A 39 -3.70 1.42 3.78
N SER A 40 -3.18 2.45 4.44
CA SER A 40 -2.84 2.40 5.87
C SER A 40 -4.07 2.11 6.73
N GLY A 41 -5.23 2.72 6.43
CA GLY A 41 -6.49 2.44 7.11
C GLY A 41 -6.94 0.98 6.93
N ILE A 42 -6.80 0.44 5.72
CA ILE A 42 -7.13 -0.96 5.45
C ILE A 42 -6.18 -1.91 6.20
N ILE A 43 -4.89 -1.60 6.23
CA ILE A 43 -3.87 -2.42 6.90
C ILE A 43 -4.11 -2.45 8.40
N ALA A 44 -4.36 -1.29 9.01
CA ALA A 44 -4.70 -1.20 10.42
C ALA A 44 -5.94 -2.05 10.75
N LYS A 45 -7.01 -1.93 9.94
CA LYS A 45 -8.26 -2.68 10.13
C LYS A 45 -8.13 -4.19 9.91
N LYS A 46 -7.34 -4.62 8.91
CA LYS A 46 -7.17 -6.04 8.53
C LYS A 46 -6.14 -6.79 9.38
N THR A 47 -5.15 -6.08 9.89
CA THR A 47 -3.97 -6.69 10.51
C THR A 47 -3.91 -6.41 12.01
N GLY A 48 -4.69 -5.45 12.52
CA GLY A 48 -4.60 -5.00 13.92
C GLY A 48 -3.28 -4.33 14.26
N LEU A 49 -2.51 -3.92 13.24
CA LEU A 49 -1.19 -3.32 13.43
C LEU A 49 -1.32 -1.91 14.03
N PRO A 50 -0.34 -1.48 14.84
CA PRO A 50 -0.25 -0.11 15.32
C PRO A 50 -0.35 0.89 14.17
N GLN A 51 -1.01 2.02 14.42
CA GLN A 51 -1.27 3.04 13.39
C GLN A 51 0.03 3.52 12.72
N VAL A 52 1.11 3.63 13.48
CA VAL A 52 2.46 3.97 13.00
C VAL A 52 3.00 2.91 12.03
N GLN A 53 2.91 1.63 12.37
CA GLN A 53 3.36 0.54 11.47
C GLN A 53 2.48 0.45 10.22
N ALA A 54 1.16 0.63 10.37
CA ALA A 54 0.24 0.64 9.23
C ALA A 54 0.51 1.80 8.27
N ALA A 55 0.85 2.99 8.79
CA ALA A 55 1.25 4.14 7.99
C ALA A 55 2.56 3.89 7.22
N VAL A 56 3.56 3.32 7.87
CA VAL A 56 4.85 3.00 7.25
C VAL A 56 4.69 1.94 6.15
N ILE A 57 4.02 0.83 6.45
CA ILE A 57 3.74 -0.23 5.48
C ILE A 57 2.89 0.33 4.32
N GLY A 58 1.88 1.13 4.64
CA GLY A 58 1.02 1.72 3.64
C GLY A 58 1.74 2.69 2.70
N GLY A 59 2.66 3.50 3.23
CA GLY A 59 3.53 4.35 2.44
C GLY A 59 4.45 3.56 1.51
N ILE A 60 5.04 2.45 1.98
CA ILE A 60 5.89 1.58 1.14
C ILE A 60 5.07 0.97 0.00
N ILE A 61 3.89 0.44 0.30
CA ILE A 61 3.00 -0.18 -0.70
C ILE A 61 2.55 0.86 -1.72
N ALA A 62 2.17 2.07 -1.28
CA ALA A 62 1.78 3.15 -2.18
C ALA A 62 2.92 3.56 -3.12
N ARG A 63 4.15 3.74 -2.60
CA ARG A 63 5.33 4.03 -3.43
C ARG A 63 5.59 2.92 -4.46
N LYS A 64 5.48 1.66 -4.05
CA LYS A 64 5.65 0.52 -4.95
C LYS A 64 4.60 0.49 -6.05
N ALA A 65 3.35 0.80 -5.71
CA ALA A 65 2.26 0.92 -6.68
C ALA A 65 2.50 2.09 -7.66
N ILE A 66 3.00 3.23 -7.20
CA ILE A 66 3.41 4.35 -8.07
C ILE A 66 4.52 3.93 -9.02
N ALA A 67 5.57 3.28 -8.50
CA ALA A 67 6.67 2.81 -9.33
C ALA A 67 6.19 1.83 -10.41
N GLU A 68 5.25 0.95 -10.08
CA GLU A 68 4.65 0.03 -11.04
C GLU A 68 3.77 0.75 -12.09
N ILE A 69 2.98 1.75 -11.67
CA ILE A 69 2.19 2.59 -12.57
C ILE A 69 3.11 3.37 -13.52
N ARG A 70 4.17 4.00 -13.00
CA ARG A 70 5.15 4.76 -13.77
C ARG A 70 5.93 3.86 -14.73
N SER A 71 6.33 2.67 -14.29
CA SER A 71 6.97 1.67 -15.14
C SER A 71 6.06 1.20 -16.26
N LYS A 72 4.75 1.06 -16.01
CA LYS A 72 3.77 0.75 -17.05
C LYS A 72 3.50 1.90 -18.01
N LEU A 73 3.65 3.14 -17.56
CA LEU A 73 3.40 4.32 -18.38
C LEU A 73 4.53 4.66 -19.37
N LYS A 74 5.67 3.95 -19.36
CA LYS A 74 6.83 4.19 -20.28
C LYS A 74 7.00 5.68 -20.63
N TRP A 75 7.38 6.48 -19.64
CA TRP A 75 8.03 7.78 -19.87
C TRP A 75 9.52 7.58 -19.63
#